data_AF-A0AA38PM61-F1
#
_entry.id   AF-A0AA38PM61-F1
#
_cell.length_a   1.000
_cell.length_b   1.000
_cell.length_c   1.000
_cell.angle_alpha   90.00
_cell.angle_beta   90.00
_cell.angle_gamma   90.00
#
_symmetry.space_group_name_H-M   'P 1'
#
loop_
_entity.id
_entity.type
_entity.pdbx_description
1 polymer ?
#
loop_
_entity_poly.entity_id
_entity_poly.type
_entity_poly.pdbx_seq_one_letter_code
_entity_poly.pdbx_strand_id
1 'polypeptide(L)'
;MAPSLEIPRSTLMHVSLACSSIEIRTVDAIINSQTACTLPLEILLLIRAYLLIEVTNHLIIRSASALQRYERSLRYLLCPDCIAYNQDVYGNDVWGWEQFSGACACFNPRNRSISSLILFRSLHSSIPTFSSPSLNPRKFADQHHWLEFYLSMKASRLIRNRPYHGSADGIDSRAIWDLVSSVLEGYGCQSVRTHRPYGGRNFTSVRRYESCLVIPREPLQLNVTEENSNNALQRVDRDLALSVEYTSHPAHHHDTSSINPPTRSNCPTWQSTPLIDQRYSTVSENDHDFGLSGIVYSLQSIVLAALSIPLSIVTVFLTIVCFYTRPGALRVL
;
A
#
# COMPACT_ATOMS: atom_id res chain seq x y z
N MET A 1 -33.01 9.25 -5.38
CA MET A 1 -31.85 8.41 -5.03
C MET A 1 -30.90 9.29 -4.24
N ALA A 2 -30.42 8.86 -3.07
CA ALA A 2 -29.47 9.65 -2.31
C ALA A 2 -28.16 9.80 -3.13
N PRO A 3 -27.53 10.98 -3.13
CA PRO A 3 -26.27 11.16 -3.84
C PRO A 3 -25.20 10.28 -3.18
N SER A 4 -24.40 9.60 -4.01
CA SER A 4 -23.38 8.67 -3.55
C SER A 4 -22.16 8.74 -4.46
N LEU A 5 -20.97 8.59 -3.88
CA LEU A 5 -19.70 8.53 -4.59
C LEU A 5 -19.13 7.11 -4.53
N GLU A 6 -18.95 6.47 -5.68
CA GLU A 6 -18.41 5.11 -5.77
C GLU A 6 -16.89 5.15 -5.94
N ILE A 7 -16.16 4.51 -5.04
CA ILE A 7 -14.68 4.57 -4.97
C ILE A 7 -14.13 3.16 -4.76
N PRO A 8 -12.98 2.79 -5.37
CA PRO A 8 -12.30 1.55 -5.03
C PRO A 8 -11.97 1.45 -3.55
N ARG A 9 -12.28 0.29 -2.95
CA ARG A 9 -12.08 0.03 -1.52
C ARG A 9 -10.63 0.26 -1.08
N SER A 10 -9.68 -0.18 -1.90
CA SER A 10 -8.24 0.01 -1.66
C SER A 10 -7.87 1.49 -1.63
N THR A 11 -8.34 2.30 -2.58
CA THR A 11 -8.04 3.74 -2.65
C THR A 11 -8.50 4.44 -1.38
N LEU A 12 -9.75 4.20 -0.96
CA LEU A 12 -10.31 4.81 0.25
C LEU A 12 -9.50 4.48 1.51
N MET A 13 -9.03 3.24 1.65
CA MET A 13 -8.17 2.82 2.78
C MET A 13 -6.80 3.52 2.76
N HIS A 14 -6.14 3.60 1.59
CA HIS A 14 -4.82 4.25 1.48
C HIS A 14 -4.91 5.75 1.74
N VAL A 15 -5.90 6.43 1.16
CA VAL A 15 -6.11 7.86 1.37
C VAL A 15 -6.43 8.17 2.82
N SER A 16 -7.28 7.38 3.47
CA SER A 16 -7.60 7.57 4.91
C SER A 16 -6.36 7.39 5.80
N LEU A 17 -5.50 6.44 5.45
CA LEU A 17 -4.22 6.24 6.13
C LEU A 17 -3.25 7.41 5.87
N ALA A 18 -3.22 7.94 4.64
CA ALA A 18 -2.43 9.11 4.27
C ALA A 18 -2.88 10.38 5.02
N CYS A 19 -4.18 10.66 5.12
CA CYS A 19 -4.71 11.77 5.90
C CYS A 19 -4.30 11.74 7.37
N SER A 20 -4.08 10.53 7.90
CA SER A 20 -3.69 10.31 9.30
C SER A 20 -2.18 10.29 9.50
N SER A 21 -1.38 10.47 8.44
CA SER A 21 0.07 10.50 8.51
C SER A 21 0.58 11.73 9.26
N ILE A 22 1.80 11.67 9.78
CA ILE A 22 2.37 12.78 10.56
C ILE A 22 2.61 14.00 9.68
N GLU A 23 2.95 13.77 8.41
CA GLU A 23 3.22 14.81 7.42
C GLU A 23 1.98 15.65 7.16
N ILE A 24 0.84 15.01 6.84
CA ILE A 24 -0.43 15.72 6.61
C ILE A 24 -0.92 16.40 7.89
N ARG A 25 -0.86 15.71 9.04
CA ARG A 25 -1.27 16.29 10.33
C ARG A 25 -0.45 17.50 10.73
N THR A 26 0.84 17.53 10.38
CA THR A 26 1.71 18.68 10.67
C THR A 26 1.32 19.88 9.80
N VAL A 27 1.05 19.66 8.51
CA VAL A 27 0.56 20.71 7.62
C VAL A 27 -0.80 21.23 8.08
N ASP A 28 -1.72 20.34 8.47
CA ASP A 28 -3.02 20.71 9.03
C ASP A 28 -2.87 21.52 10.33
N ALA A 29 -1.94 21.16 11.21
CA ALA A 29 -1.65 21.92 12.42
C ALA A 29 -1.13 23.33 12.11
N ILE A 30 -0.25 23.48 11.10
CA ILE A 30 0.25 24.78 10.65
C ILE A 30 -0.90 25.64 10.11
N ILE A 31 -1.74 25.08 9.23
CA ILE A 31 -2.92 25.75 8.65
C ILE A 31 -3.85 26.25 9.75
N ASN A 32 -4.12 25.41 10.77
CA ASN A 32 -5.03 25.74 11.86
C ASN A 32 -4.42 26.74 12.87
N SER A 33 -3.10 26.79 13.00
CA SER A 33 -2.44 27.65 14.00
C SER A 33 -2.51 29.14 13.68
N GLN A 34 -2.67 29.52 12.40
CA GLN A 34 -2.75 30.88 11.78
C GLN A 34 -1.68 31.91 12.18
N THR A 35 -1.02 31.77 13.32
CA THR A 35 -0.16 32.76 13.97
C THR A 35 1.32 32.54 13.69
N ALA A 36 1.69 31.36 13.17
CA ALA A 36 3.08 30.92 13.05
C ALA A 36 3.60 30.84 11.61
N CYS A 37 2.76 31.06 10.60
CA CYS A 37 3.15 30.86 9.21
C CYS A 37 3.14 32.17 8.42
N THR A 38 4.24 32.43 7.73
CA THR A 38 4.40 33.57 6.81
C THR A 38 3.87 33.28 5.40
N LEU A 39 3.47 32.03 5.12
CA LEU A 39 2.97 31.61 3.82
C LEU A 39 1.46 31.90 3.68
N PRO A 40 1.00 32.37 2.51
CA PRO A 40 -0.43 32.47 2.21
C PRO A 40 -1.14 31.12 2.32
N LEU A 41 -2.40 31.15 2.75
CA LEU A 41 -3.22 29.95 2.98
C LEU A 41 -3.38 29.12 1.71
N GLU A 42 -3.50 29.78 0.55
CA GLU A 42 -3.66 29.14 -0.75
C GLU A 42 -2.47 28.22 -1.07
N ILE A 43 -1.25 28.67 -0.71
CA ILE A 43 -0.03 27.90 -0.91
C ILE A 43 0.01 26.71 0.05
N LEU A 44 -0.43 26.88 1.31
CA LEU A 44 -0.49 25.78 2.28
C LEU A 44 -1.50 24.71 1.85
N LEU A 45 -2.67 25.10 1.33
CA LEU A 45 -3.68 24.18 0.82
C LEU A 45 -3.17 23.42 -0.42
N LEU A 46 -2.43 24.10 -1.31
CA LEU A 46 -1.80 23.46 -2.46
C LEU A 46 -0.75 22.43 -2.03
N ILE A 47 0.12 22.79 -1.08
CA ILE A 47 1.11 21.88 -0.50
C ILE A 47 0.42 20.66 0.11
N ARG A 48 -0.64 20.87 0.90
CA ARG A 48 -1.43 19.79 1.51
C ARG A 48 -2.00 18.83 0.46
N ALA A 49 -2.61 19.36 -0.60
CA ALA A 49 -3.20 18.55 -1.66
C ALA A 49 -2.15 17.70 -2.39
N TYR A 50 -1.01 18.30 -2.76
CA TYR A 50 0.08 17.59 -3.42
C TYR A 50 0.69 16.51 -2.51
N LEU A 51 0.93 16.86 -1.25
CA LEU A 51 1.48 15.94 -0.24
C LEU A 51 0.56 14.74 0.00
N LEU A 52 -0.77 14.95 0.02
CA LEU A 52 -1.73 13.86 0.20
C LEU A 52 -1.64 12.84 -0.94
N ILE A 53 -1.57 13.31 -2.19
CA ILE A 53 -1.44 12.44 -3.37
C ILE A 53 -0.14 11.65 -3.30
N GLU A 54 0.99 12.31 -3.01
CA GLU A 54 2.31 11.66 -2.92
C GLU A 54 2.37 10.61 -1.80
N VAL A 55 1.86 10.94 -0.60
CA VAL A 55 1.81 9.98 0.52
C VAL A 55 0.92 8.80 0.17
N THR A 56 -0.23 9.03 -0.47
CA THR A 56 -1.14 7.97 -0.90
C THR A 56 -0.46 7.05 -1.93
N ASN A 57 0.19 7.60 -2.95
CA ASN A 57 0.95 6.84 -3.95
C ASN A 57 2.05 6.01 -3.29
N HIS A 58 2.80 6.59 -2.36
CA HIS A 58 3.84 5.87 -1.64
C HIS A 58 3.27 4.70 -0.83
N LEU A 59 2.12 4.88 -0.17
CA LEU A 59 1.45 3.81 0.56
C LEU A 59 0.96 2.69 -0.36
N ILE A 60 0.43 3.02 -1.54
CA ILE A 60 0.00 2.05 -2.56
C ILE A 60 1.20 1.22 -3.07
N ILE A 61 2.31 1.88 -3.45
CA ILE A 61 3.53 1.19 -3.91
C ILE A 61 4.07 0.28 -2.80
N ARG A 62 4.08 0.77 -1.56
CA ARG A 62 4.58 0.00 -0.42
C ARG A 62 3.70 -1.21 -0.09
N SER A 63 2.38 -1.07 -0.14
CA SER A 63 1.46 -2.19 0.11
C SER A 63 1.53 -3.22 -1.02
N ALA A 64 1.65 -2.79 -2.28
CA ALA A 64 1.88 -3.68 -3.43
C ALA A 64 3.20 -4.45 -3.32
N SER A 65 4.31 -3.79 -2.96
CA SER A 65 5.58 -4.47 -2.74
C SER A 65 5.52 -5.46 -1.56
N ALA A 66 4.80 -5.10 -0.49
CA ALA A 66 4.61 -5.99 0.65
C ALA A 66 3.76 -7.22 0.29
N LEU A 67 2.74 -7.05 -0.55
CA LEU A 67 1.92 -8.13 -1.07
C LEU A 67 2.75 -9.10 -1.91
N GLN A 68 3.55 -8.57 -2.85
CA GLN A 68 4.42 -9.39 -3.70
C GLN A 68 5.40 -10.22 -2.87
N ARG A 69 5.96 -9.65 -1.78
CA ARG A 69 6.82 -10.38 -0.85
C ARG A 69 6.05 -11.49 -0.12
N TYR A 70 4.81 -11.23 0.28
CA TYR A 70 3.95 -12.22 0.92
C TYR A 70 3.65 -13.38 -0.04
N GLU A 71 3.21 -13.11 -1.26
CA GLU A 71 2.96 -14.12 -2.29
C GLU A 71 4.22 -14.92 -2.62
N ARG A 72 5.38 -14.26 -2.74
CA ARG A 72 6.66 -14.95 -2.94
C ARG A 72 6.99 -15.86 -1.76
N SER A 73 6.73 -15.41 -0.54
CA SER A 73 6.92 -16.21 0.68
C SER A 73 6.00 -17.43 0.71
N LEU A 74 4.77 -17.30 0.21
CA LEU A 74 3.85 -18.43 0.03
C LEU A 74 4.40 -19.45 -0.99
N ARG A 75 4.86 -18.99 -2.16
CA ARG A 75 5.47 -19.89 -3.18
C ARG A 75 6.69 -20.63 -2.62
N TYR A 76 7.49 -19.98 -1.77
CA TYR A 76 8.67 -20.61 -1.16
C TYR A 76 8.35 -21.74 -0.16
N LEU A 77 7.09 -21.90 0.26
CA LEU A 77 6.65 -23.05 1.05
C LEU A 77 6.56 -24.34 0.21
N LEU A 78 6.59 -24.22 -1.12
CA LEU A 78 6.51 -25.34 -2.05
C LEU A 78 7.88 -25.65 -2.66
N CYS A 79 8.11 -26.91 -3.04
CA CYS A 79 9.23 -27.29 -3.90
C CYS A 79 8.95 -26.88 -5.36
N PRO A 80 9.98 -26.80 -6.24
CA PRO A 80 9.80 -26.42 -7.63
C PRO A 80 8.72 -27.22 -8.37
N ASP A 81 8.67 -28.54 -8.15
CA ASP A 81 7.68 -29.42 -8.79
C ASP A 81 6.25 -29.12 -8.34
N CYS A 82 6.05 -28.86 -7.03
CA CYS A 82 4.76 -28.45 -6.52
C CYS A 82 4.34 -27.06 -7.01
N ILE A 83 5.29 -26.13 -7.19
CA ILE A 83 5.01 -24.81 -7.79
C ILE A 83 4.53 -25.00 -9.23
N ALA A 84 5.27 -25.75 -10.05
CA ALA A 84 4.92 -26.02 -11.45
C ALA A 84 3.53 -26.67 -11.55
N TYR A 85 3.27 -27.71 -10.74
CA TYR A 85 1.95 -28.35 -10.69
C TYR A 85 0.81 -27.37 -10.37
N ASN A 86 0.97 -26.52 -9.35
CA ASN A 86 -0.08 -25.55 -9.00
C ASN A 86 -0.26 -24.48 -10.09
N GLN A 87 0.82 -24.07 -10.74
CA GLN A 87 0.76 -23.15 -11.88
C GLN A 87 0.02 -23.76 -13.08
N ASP A 88 0.26 -25.03 -13.38
CA ASP A 88 -0.38 -25.74 -14.49
C ASP A 88 -1.88 -25.99 -14.23
N VAL A 89 -2.26 -26.27 -12.98
CA VAL A 89 -3.64 -26.62 -12.61
C VAL A 89 -4.50 -25.39 -12.31
N TYR A 90 -3.97 -24.44 -11.54
CA TYR A 90 -4.73 -23.28 -11.03
C TYR A 90 -4.31 -21.95 -11.67
N GLY A 91 -3.20 -21.93 -12.40
CA GLY A 91 -2.61 -20.71 -12.96
C GLY A 91 -1.62 -20.02 -12.02
N ASN A 92 -1.12 -18.86 -12.46
CA ASN A 92 -0.08 -18.10 -11.76
C ASN A 92 -0.56 -17.37 -10.49
N ASP A 93 -1.88 -17.24 -10.32
CA ASP A 93 -2.50 -16.57 -9.18
C ASP A 93 -2.51 -17.50 -7.95
N VAL A 94 -1.62 -17.22 -7.01
CA VAL A 94 -1.45 -18.00 -5.76
C VAL A 94 -2.72 -17.97 -4.90
N TRP A 95 -3.53 -16.92 -5.03
CA TRP A 95 -4.79 -16.79 -4.29
C TRP A 95 -5.85 -17.79 -4.76
N GLY A 96 -5.74 -18.28 -6.01
CA GLY A 96 -6.64 -19.28 -6.59
C GLY A 96 -6.26 -20.74 -6.29
N TRP A 97 -5.19 -20.98 -5.54
CA TRP A 97 -4.69 -22.34 -5.26
C TRP A 97 -5.49 -23.01 -4.13
N GLU A 98 -6.69 -23.52 -4.43
CA GLU A 98 -7.64 -24.05 -3.42
C GLU A 98 -7.08 -25.16 -2.52
N GLN A 99 -6.20 -26.01 -3.05
CA GLN A 99 -5.60 -27.13 -2.32
C GLN A 99 -4.36 -26.74 -1.51
N PHE A 100 -3.84 -25.52 -1.68
CA PHE A 100 -2.64 -25.08 -1.00
C PHE A 100 -2.92 -24.80 0.49
N SER A 101 -2.46 -25.72 1.34
CA SER A 101 -2.71 -25.68 2.79
C SER A 101 -1.49 -25.32 3.63
N GLY A 102 -0.34 -25.10 2.99
CA GLY A 102 0.93 -24.79 3.66
C GLY A 102 2.12 -25.42 2.94
N ALA A 103 3.22 -25.61 3.67
CA ALA A 103 4.42 -26.21 3.12
C ALA A 103 4.17 -27.63 2.56
N CYS A 104 4.76 -27.95 1.40
CA CYS A 104 4.60 -29.27 0.80
C CYS A 104 5.37 -30.33 1.60
N ALA A 105 4.88 -31.58 1.63
CA ALA A 105 5.59 -32.69 2.30
C ALA A 105 6.97 -32.99 1.69
N CYS A 106 7.17 -32.64 0.41
CA CYS A 106 8.46 -32.71 -0.28
C CYS A 106 9.50 -31.74 0.31
N PHE A 107 9.05 -30.77 1.12
CA PHE A 107 9.92 -29.83 1.80
C PHE A 107 10.62 -30.53 2.96
N ASN A 108 11.79 -31.12 2.70
CA ASN A 108 12.66 -31.63 3.77
C ASN A 108 13.58 -30.49 4.26
N PRO A 109 13.33 -29.91 5.46
CA PRO A 109 14.14 -28.81 5.97
C PRO A 109 15.59 -29.20 6.24
N ARG A 110 15.91 -30.51 6.36
CA ARG A 110 17.28 -30.99 6.57
C ARG A 110 18.14 -30.95 5.31
N ASN A 111 17.53 -30.94 4.12
CA ASN A 111 18.26 -31.09 2.86
C ASN A 111 18.52 -29.75 2.15
N ARG A 112 17.95 -28.65 2.65
CA ARG A 112 18.36 -27.32 2.21
C ARG A 112 19.56 -26.89 3.04
N SER A 113 20.65 -26.58 2.35
CA SER A 113 21.78 -25.89 2.96
C SER A 113 21.27 -24.70 3.77
N ILE A 114 21.84 -24.57 4.97
CA ILE A 114 21.55 -23.55 5.98
C ILE A 114 21.47 -22.13 5.36
N SER A 115 22.13 -21.91 4.21
CA SER A 115 22.08 -20.69 3.39
C SER A 115 20.67 -20.20 3.04
N SER A 116 19.70 -21.08 2.76
CA SER A 116 18.34 -20.64 2.39
C SER A 116 17.48 -20.22 3.59
N LEU A 117 17.68 -20.84 4.77
CA LEU A 117 17.02 -20.44 6.01
C LEU A 117 17.66 -19.17 6.62
N ILE A 118 18.97 -18.98 6.45
CA ILE A 118 19.64 -17.73 6.85
C ILE A 118 19.19 -16.56 5.99
N LEU A 119 18.94 -16.72 4.68
CA LEU A 119 18.39 -15.65 3.85
C LEU A 119 17.01 -15.20 4.33
N PHE A 120 16.13 -16.15 4.71
CA PHE A 120 14.84 -15.81 5.31
C PHE A 120 14.97 -15.08 6.66
N ARG A 121 15.94 -15.46 7.50
CA ARG A 121 16.14 -14.82 8.80
C ARG A 121 16.85 -13.46 8.71
N SER A 122 17.76 -13.31 7.73
CA SER A 122 18.57 -12.11 7.53
C SER A 122 17.83 -11.00 6.77
N LEU A 123 16.93 -11.35 5.83
CA LEU A 123 16.05 -10.37 5.18
C LEU A 123 15.01 -9.74 6.14
N HIS A 124 14.78 -10.39 7.29
CA HIS A 124 13.81 -9.93 8.29
C HIS A 124 14.43 -9.28 9.53
N SER A 125 15.77 -9.23 9.68
CA SER A 125 16.40 -8.75 10.94
C SER A 125 16.57 -7.24 11.06
N SER A 126 16.41 -6.47 9.98
CA SER A 126 16.60 -5.00 10.00
C SER A 126 15.30 -4.19 10.01
N ILE A 127 14.14 -4.83 9.91
CA ILE A 127 12.85 -4.14 10.02
C ILE A 127 12.35 -4.34 11.46
N PRO A 128 12.10 -3.26 12.24
CA PRO A 128 11.65 -3.37 13.62
C PRO A 128 10.44 -4.30 13.67
N THR A 129 10.61 -5.35 14.48
CA THR A 129 9.76 -6.52 14.76
C THR A 129 8.25 -6.24 14.70
N PHE A 130 7.74 -6.06 13.50
CA PHE A 130 6.37 -6.47 13.21
C PHE A 130 6.41 -7.98 13.18
N SER A 131 5.61 -8.61 14.03
CA SER A 131 5.22 -10.01 13.91
C SER A 131 4.79 -10.23 12.47
N SER A 132 5.71 -10.77 11.66
CA SER A 132 5.41 -11.11 10.28
C SER A 132 4.15 -11.98 10.35
N PRO A 133 3.09 -11.65 9.58
CA PRO A 133 1.87 -12.44 9.64
C PRO A 133 2.27 -13.90 9.50
N SER A 134 1.79 -14.75 10.40
CA SER A 134 1.99 -16.19 10.29
C SER A 134 1.77 -16.59 8.83
N LEU A 135 2.76 -17.27 8.25
CA LEU A 135 2.74 -17.73 6.86
C LEU A 135 1.78 -18.91 6.72
N ASN A 136 0.50 -18.65 7.00
CA ASN A 136 -0.59 -19.58 6.78
C ASN A 136 -1.31 -19.13 5.51
N PRO A 137 -1.28 -19.92 4.42
CA PRO A 137 -1.92 -19.55 3.17
C PRO A 137 -3.44 -19.40 3.29
N ARG A 138 -4.06 -20.09 4.25
CA ARG A 138 -5.51 -20.01 4.50
C ARG A 138 -5.90 -18.88 5.45
N LYS A 139 -4.95 -18.06 5.89
CA LYS A 139 -5.23 -16.95 6.80
C LYS A 139 -6.07 -15.86 6.12
N PHE A 140 -5.87 -15.66 4.83
CA PHE A 140 -6.55 -14.64 4.04
C PHE A 140 -7.31 -15.32 2.92
N ALA A 141 -8.53 -14.84 2.65
CA ALA A 141 -9.39 -15.40 1.62
C ALA A 141 -8.93 -14.98 0.22
N ASP A 142 -8.43 -13.75 0.10
CA ASP A 142 -7.96 -13.15 -1.14
C ASP A 142 -6.92 -12.05 -0.87
N GLN A 143 -6.45 -11.43 -1.95
CA GLN A 143 -5.53 -10.28 -1.93
C GLN A 143 -6.08 -9.08 -1.16
N HIS A 144 -7.41 -8.84 -1.21
CA HIS A 144 -8.04 -7.68 -0.57
C HIS A 144 -8.10 -7.85 0.95
N HIS A 145 -8.44 -9.03 1.44
CA HIS A 145 -8.44 -9.37 2.85
C HIS A 145 -7.02 -9.28 3.43
N TRP A 146 -6.00 -9.70 2.66
CA TRP A 146 -4.60 -9.45 3.05
C TRP A 146 -4.28 -7.96 3.16
N LEU A 147 -4.71 -7.15 2.18
CA LEU A 147 -4.46 -5.72 2.16
C LEU A 147 -5.12 -5.02 3.35
N GLU A 148 -6.37 -5.36 3.65
CA GLU A 148 -7.08 -4.87 4.83
C GLU A 148 -6.31 -5.18 6.11
N PHE A 149 -5.87 -6.43 6.30
CA PHE A 149 -5.06 -6.81 7.45
C PHE A 149 -3.76 -6.02 7.52
N TYR A 150 -3.06 -5.88 6.39
CA TYR A 150 -1.80 -5.13 6.29
C TYR A 150 -1.99 -3.66 6.67
N LEU A 151 -3.01 -2.99 6.13
CA LEU A 151 -3.31 -1.60 6.42
C LEU A 151 -3.87 -1.41 7.83
N SER A 152 -4.64 -2.37 8.36
CA SER A 152 -5.11 -2.35 9.75
C SER A 152 -3.94 -2.37 10.73
N MET A 153 -2.92 -3.20 10.51
CA MET A 153 -1.70 -3.16 11.32
C MET A 153 -0.99 -1.79 11.30
N LYS A 154 -1.06 -1.06 10.18
CA LYS A 154 -0.51 0.30 10.10
C LYS A 154 -1.42 1.31 10.81
N ALA A 155 -2.73 1.23 10.60
CA ALA A 155 -3.74 2.09 11.21
C ALA A 155 -3.74 1.99 12.74
N SER A 156 -3.65 0.77 13.30
CA SER A 156 -3.62 0.56 14.75
C SER A 156 -2.49 1.34 15.44
N ARG A 157 -1.37 1.61 14.75
CA ARG A 157 -0.27 2.40 15.31
C ARG A 157 -0.60 3.88 15.41
N LEU A 158 -1.40 4.39 14.47
CA LEU A 158 -1.86 5.77 14.48
C LEU A 158 -2.96 5.96 15.53
N ILE A 159 -3.81 4.94 15.71
CA ILE A 159 -4.93 4.97 16.66
C ILE A 159 -4.49 4.74 18.10
N ARG A 160 -3.35 4.07 18.36
CA ARG A 160 -2.89 3.71 19.73
C ARG A 160 -2.77 4.90 20.69
N ASN A 161 -2.68 6.13 20.18
CA ASN A 161 -2.65 7.34 20.98
C ASN A 161 -4.04 7.78 21.48
N ARG A 162 -5.13 7.17 21.02
CA ARG A 162 -6.46 7.31 21.64
C ARG A 162 -6.57 6.31 22.78
N PRO A 163 -7.12 6.70 23.95
CA PRO A 163 -7.45 5.76 25.02
C PRO A 163 -8.50 4.78 24.49
N TYR A 164 -8.04 3.62 24.03
CA TYR A 164 -8.89 2.60 23.46
C TYR A 164 -9.57 1.86 24.61
N HIS A 165 -10.90 1.97 24.71
CA HIS A 165 -11.71 1.25 25.70
C HIS A 165 -12.05 -0.20 25.30
N GLY A 166 -11.36 -0.75 24.29
CA GLY A 166 -11.64 -2.08 23.73
C GLY A 166 -10.66 -3.15 24.20
N SER A 167 -11.19 -4.37 24.35
CA SER A 167 -10.51 -5.60 24.78
C SER A 167 -9.13 -5.82 24.13
N ALA A 168 -8.15 -6.26 24.94
CA ALA A 168 -6.75 -6.48 24.55
C ALA A 168 -6.52 -7.70 23.63
N ASP A 169 -7.58 -8.39 23.20
CA ASP A 169 -7.50 -9.61 22.41
C ASP A 169 -7.46 -9.31 20.91
N GLY A 170 -6.24 -9.31 20.36
CA GLY A 170 -5.98 -9.49 18.93
C GLY A 170 -5.85 -8.20 18.11
N ILE A 171 -5.00 -8.26 17.08
CA ILE A 171 -4.93 -7.23 16.04
C ILE A 171 -6.26 -7.29 15.27
N ASP A 172 -7.14 -6.32 15.55
CA ASP A 172 -8.42 -6.25 14.88
C ASP A 172 -8.22 -5.85 13.41
N SER A 173 -8.61 -6.76 12.51
CA SER A 173 -8.72 -6.50 11.07
C SER A 173 -9.57 -5.27 10.72
N ARG A 174 -10.37 -4.76 11.67
CA ARG A 174 -11.25 -3.60 11.50
C ARG A 174 -10.58 -2.25 11.71
N ALA A 175 -9.36 -2.19 12.25
CA ALA A 175 -8.72 -0.92 12.60
C ALA A 175 -8.59 0.07 11.42
N ILE A 176 -8.34 -0.42 10.19
CA ILE A 176 -8.33 0.45 9.00
C ILE A 176 -9.70 1.07 8.71
N TRP A 177 -10.78 0.36 9.00
CA TRP A 177 -12.13 0.83 8.73
C TRP A 177 -12.65 1.79 9.80
N ASP A 178 -12.20 1.64 11.03
CA ASP A 178 -12.43 2.63 12.08
C ASP A 178 -11.72 3.94 11.70
N LEU A 179 -10.52 3.85 11.11
CA LEU A 179 -9.80 5.00 10.58
C LEU A 179 -10.55 5.66 9.41
N VAL A 180 -10.99 4.88 8.42
CA VAL A 180 -11.80 5.37 7.29
C VAL A 180 -13.06 6.08 7.80
N SER A 181 -13.76 5.46 8.75
CA SER A 181 -14.97 6.03 9.34
C SER A 181 -14.67 7.35 10.07
N SER A 182 -13.60 7.40 10.86
CA SER A 182 -13.18 8.62 11.56
C SER A 182 -12.77 9.76 10.61
N VAL A 183 -12.15 9.44 9.46
CA VAL A 183 -11.79 10.44 8.45
C VAL A 183 -13.04 10.96 7.76
N LEU A 184 -13.93 10.09 7.28
CA LEU A 184 -15.16 10.48 6.60
C LEU A 184 -16.14 11.23 7.51
N GLU A 185 -16.18 10.89 8.80
CA GLU A 185 -16.97 11.61 9.80
C GLU A 185 -16.58 13.08 9.89
N GLY A 186 -15.28 13.41 9.74
CA GLY A 186 -14.79 14.78 9.67
C GLY A 186 -15.34 15.60 8.49
N TYR A 187 -15.84 14.92 7.45
CA TYR A 187 -16.50 15.53 6.30
C TYR A 187 -18.03 15.34 6.31
N GLY A 188 -18.61 14.83 7.41
CA GLY A 188 -20.05 14.54 7.48
C GLY A 188 -20.50 13.42 6.55
N CYS A 189 -19.60 12.49 6.22
CA CYS A 189 -19.87 11.35 5.33
C CYS A 189 -19.66 10.03 6.05
N GLN A 190 -20.17 8.94 5.47
CA GLN A 190 -19.95 7.58 5.93
C GLN A 190 -19.72 6.63 4.73
N SER A 191 -18.93 5.58 4.95
CA SER A 191 -18.73 4.54 3.94
C SER A 191 -19.73 3.41 4.12
N VAL A 192 -20.42 3.03 3.06
CA VAL A 192 -21.25 1.83 2.97
C VAL A 192 -20.52 0.82 2.10
N ARG A 193 -20.18 -0.33 2.70
CA ARG A 193 -19.59 -1.44 1.96
C ARG A 193 -20.68 -2.15 1.18
N THR A 194 -20.54 -2.19 -0.13
CA THR A 194 -21.46 -2.94 -0.97
C THR A 194 -21.11 -4.43 -0.88
N HIS A 195 -21.59 -5.09 0.18
CA HIS A 195 -21.48 -6.55 0.25
C HIS A 195 -22.48 -7.10 -0.76
N ARG A 196 -22.07 -7.29 -2.03
CA ARG A 196 -22.93 -8.02 -2.95
C ARG A 196 -23.08 -9.44 -2.37
N PRO A 197 -24.31 -9.90 -2.09
CA PRO A 197 -24.50 -11.28 -1.68
C PRO A 197 -23.90 -12.16 -2.78
N TYR A 198 -23.05 -13.11 -2.39
CA TYR A 198 -22.43 -14.09 -3.27
C TYR A 198 -23.54 -14.91 -3.96
N GLY A 199 -24.08 -14.36 -5.05
CA GLY A 199 -25.17 -14.94 -5.81
C GLY A 199 -24.63 -16.04 -6.71
N GLY A 200 -24.86 -17.29 -6.31
CA GLY A 200 -25.00 -18.44 -7.19
C GLY A 200 -23.76 -18.86 -8.00
N ARG A 201 -23.05 -19.85 -7.44
CA ARG A 201 -22.07 -20.85 -7.96
C ARG A 201 -21.53 -20.88 -9.41
N ASN A 202 -22.00 -20.11 -10.38
CA ASN A 202 -21.69 -20.36 -11.78
C ASN A 202 -21.22 -19.11 -12.53
N PHE A 203 -20.17 -18.39 -12.11
CA PHE A 203 -19.53 -17.43 -13.02
C PHE A 203 -18.01 -17.33 -12.81
N THR A 204 -17.34 -17.50 -13.95
CA THR A 204 -15.97 -17.09 -14.26
C THR A 204 -15.53 -15.86 -13.46
N SER A 205 -14.33 -15.94 -12.88
CA SER A 205 -13.68 -14.99 -11.97
C SER A 205 -13.42 -13.61 -12.59
N VAL A 206 -14.45 -12.93 -13.04
CA VAL A 206 -14.36 -11.50 -13.33
C VAL A 206 -14.10 -10.85 -11.97
N ARG A 207 -12.84 -10.48 -11.74
CA ARG A 207 -12.36 -9.69 -10.59
C ARG A 207 -13.20 -8.41 -10.54
N ARG A 208 -14.36 -8.47 -9.90
CA ARG A 208 -15.16 -7.29 -9.62
C ARG A 208 -14.43 -6.59 -8.49
N TYR A 209 -13.74 -5.52 -8.85
CA TYR A 209 -13.15 -4.59 -7.89
C TYR A 209 -14.22 -4.22 -6.87
N GLU A 210 -14.01 -4.58 -5.60
CA GLU A 210 -14.93 -4.19 -4.54
C GLU A 210 -14.88 -2.67 -4.41
N SER A 211 -16.01 -2.02 -4.70
CA SER A 211 -16.19 -0.59 -4.52
C SER A 211 -16.89 -0.30 -3.18
N CYS A 212 -16.56 0.84 -2.60
CA CYS A 212 -17.24 1.41 -1.45
C CYS A 212 -18.06 2.61 -1.92
N LEU A 213 -19.29 2.70 -1.41
CA LEU A 213 -20.12 3.88 -1.61
C LEU A 213 -19.88 4.83 -0.44
N VAL A 214 -19.46 6.05 -0.74
CA VAL A 214 -19.43 7.14 0.24
C VAL A 214 -20.73 7.90 0.11
N ILE A 215 -21.47 8.00 1.22
CA ILE A 215 -22.73 8.73 1.30
C ILE A 215 -22.65 9.79 2.39
N PRO A 216 -23.35 10.92 2.24
CA PRO A 216 -23.52 11.88 3.33
C PRO A 216 -24.16 11.18 4.52
N ARG A 217 -23.71 11.51 5.72
CA ARG A 217 -24.36 11.07 6.95
C ARG A 217 -25.63 11.92 7.11
N GLU A 218 -26.80 11.28 7.13
CA GLU A 218 -28.05 11.98 7.44
C GLU A 218 -27.91 12.63 8.83
N PRO A 219 -27.90 13.97 8.96
CA PRO A 219 -27.99 14.58 10.28
C PRO A 219 -29.36 14.23 10.87
N LEU A 220 -29.38 14.01 12.18
CA LEU A 220 -30.58 13.69 12.95
C LEU A 220 -31.64 14.83 12.95
N GLN A 221 -31.45 15.90 12.18
CA GLN A 221 -32.32 17.07 12.14
C GLN A 221 -32.96 17.22 10.75
N LEU A 222 -34.28 17.39 10.73
CA LEU A 222 -35.20 17.23 9.59
C LEU A 222 -35.01 18.17 8.37
N ASN A 223 -34.06 19.09 8.35
CA ASN A 223 -33.95 20.11 7.30
C ASN A 223 -32.61 20.05 6.55
N VAL A 224 -32.28 18.89 5.99
CA VAL A 224 -31.12 18.73 5.10
C VAL A 224 -31.56 19.05 3.70
N THR A 225 -31.09 20.17 3.16
CA THR A 225 -31.24 20.44 1.73
C THR A 225 -30.31 19.51 0.95
N GLU A 226 -30.78 18.99 -0.19
CA GLU A 226 -29.97 18.14 -1.10
C GLU A 226 -28.65 18.82 -1.49
N GLU A 227 -28.63 20.15 -1.51
CA GLU A 227 -27.44 20.97 -1.76
C GLU A 227 -26.32 20.72 -0.74
N ASN A 228 -26.65 20.56 0.55
CA ASN A 228 -25.66 20.28 1.59
C ASN A 228 -25.01 18.91 1.42
N SER A 229 -25.81 17.91 1.01
CA SER A 229 -25.35 16.55 0.73
C SER A 229 -24.37 16.51 -0.44
N ASN A 230 -24.67 17.22 -1.53
CA ASN A 230 -23.78 17.31 -2.69
C ASN A 230 -22.48 18.06 -2.37
N ASN A 231 -22.57 19.14 -1.60
CA ASN A 231 -21.41 19.90 -1.16
C ASN A 231 -20.48 19.06 -0.26
N ALA A 232 -21.03 18.22 0.63
CA ALA A 232 -20.24 17.31 1.45
C ALA A 232 -19.47 16.29 0.58
N LEU A 233 -20.13 15.66 -0.40
CA LEU A 233 -19.48 14.71 -1.30
C LEU A 233 -18.42 15.37 -2.19
N GLN A 234 -18.69 16.55 -2.74
CA GLN A 234 -17.71 17.29 -3.54
C GLN A 234 -16.48 17.67 -2.70
N ARG A 235 -16.69 18.06 -1.44
CA ARG A 235 -15.57 18.33 -0.53
C ARG A 235 -14.77 17.08 -0.22
N VAL A 236 -15.43 15.95 0.04
CA VAL A 236 -14.76 14.67 0.23
C VAL A 236 -13.93 14.31 -1.00
N ASP A 237 -14.51 14.34 -2.20
CA ASP A 237 -13.81 14.00 -3.44
C ASP A 237 -12.57 14.88 -3.66
N ARG A 238 -12.75 16.20 -3.53
CA ARG A 238 -11.68 17.19 -3.72
C ARG A 238 -10.60 17.10 -2.65
N ASP A 239 -10.97 17.11 -1.38
CA ASP A 239 -10.02 17.25 -0.26
C ASP A 239 -9.29 15.94 0.05
N LEU A 240 -9.89 14.80 -0.32
CA LEU A 240 -9.27 13.47 -0.26
C LEU A 240 -8.66 13.03 -1.60
N ALA A 241 -8.77 13.85 -2.65
CA ALA A 241 -8.25 13.58 -3.99
C ALA A 241 -8.73 12.23 -4.58
N LEU A 242 -9.98 11.84 -4.33
CA LEU A 242 -10.49 10.50 -4.65
C LEU A 242 -10.71 10.28 -6.15
N SER A 243 -10.96 11.35 -6.90
CA SER A 243 -11.08 11.36 -8.36
C SER A 243 -9.73 11.36 -9.09
N VAL A 244 -8.60 11.49 -8.37
CA VAL A 244 -7.28 11.39 -8.98
C VAL A 244 -7.05 9.94 -9.42
N GLU A 245 -6.65 9.77 -10.68
CA GLU A 245 -6.19 8.50 -11.18
C GLU A 245 -4.84 8.18 -10.55
N TYR A 246 -4.89 7.51 -9.39
CA TYR A 246 -3.70 6.94 -8.80
C TYR A 246 -3.13 5.93 -9.79
N THR A 247 -1.81 5.89 -9.92
CA THR A 247 -1.13 4.89 -10.75
C THR A 247 -1.56 3.52 -10.22
N SER A 248 -2.60 2.95 -10.82
CA SER A 248 -2.96 1.58 -10.60
C SER A 248 -1.77 0.85 -11.17
N HIS A 249 -0.86 0.44 -10.29
CA HIS A 249 0.24 -0.42 -10.67
C HIS A 249 -0.44 -1.51 -11.49
N PRO A 250 -0.12 -1.65 -12.81
CA PRO A 250 -0.83 -2.57 -13.68
C PRO A 250 -0.81 -3.87 -12.94
N ALA A 251 -1.98 -4.26 -12.42
CA ALA A 251 -2.08 -5.17 -11.31
C ALA A 251 -1.87 -6.54 -11.89
N HIS A 252 -0.62 -6.84 -12.28
CA HIS A 252 -0.26 -7.71 -13.40
C HIS A 252 -1.52 -8.08 -14.17
N HIS A 253 -1.91 -7.25 -15.15
CA HIS A 253 -2.65 -7.82 -16.27
C HIS A 253 -1.72 -8.91 -16.81
N HIS A 254 -1.81 -10.08 -16.21
CA HIS A 254 -1.40 -11.32 -16.80
C HIS A 254 -2.34 -11.37 -17.99
N ASP A 255 -1.84 -10.82 -19.10
CA ASP A 255 -2.25 -11.24 -20.41
C ASP A 255 -2.10 -12.76 -20.40
N THR A 256 -3.17 -13.40 -19.96
CA THR A 256 -3.55 -14.76 -20.27
C THR A 256 -3.92 -14.73 -21.75
N SER A 257 -2.96 -14.32 -22.58
CA SER A 257 -2.95 -14.73 -23.97
C SER A 257 -2.93 -16.25 -23.90
N SER A 258 -4.11 -16.79 -24.21
CA SER A 258 -4.42 -18.20 -24.30
C SER A 258 -3.48 -18.84 -25.33
N ILE A 259 -2.26 -19.15 -24.92
CA ILE A 259 -1.43 -20.14 -25.58
C ILE A 259 -1.98 -21.47 -25.07
N ASN A 260 -2.92 -22.02 -25.82
CA ASN A 260 -3.39 -23.38 -25.61
C ASN A 260 -2.16 -24.30 -25.48
N PRO A 261 -2.00 -25.05 -24.37
CA PRO A 261 -0.91 -26.00 -24.28
C PRO A 261 -1.12 -27.08 -25.36
N PRO A 262 -0.09 -27.42 -26.16
CA PRO A 262 -0.19 -28.52 -27.09
C PRO A 262 -0.54 -29.80 -26.34
N THR A 263 -1.52 -30.51 -26.88
CA THR A 263 -2.07 -31.74 -26.33
C THR A 263 -0.98 -32.81 -26.28
N ARG A 264 -0.73 -33.37 -25.08
CA ARG A 264 -0.14 -34.70 -24.81
C ARG A 264 0.94 -35.23 -25.77
N SER A 265 2.17 -35.36 -25.26
CA SER A 265 2.94 -36.59 -25.44
C SER A 265 3.99 -36.78 -24.34
N ASN A 266 3.88 -37.92 -23.64
CA ASN A 266 4.92 -38.63 -22.90
C ASN A 266 5.75 -37.85 -21.87
N CYS A 267 5.39 -38.04 -20.59
CA CYS A 267 6.22 -37.69 -19.45
C CYS A 267 7.47 -38.59 -19.41
N PRO A 268 8.70 -38.09 -19.61
CA PRO A 268 9.89 -38.84 -19.32
C PRO A 268 10.20 -38.74 -17.83
N THR A 269 10.64 -39.86 -17.26
CA THR A 269 11.25 -39.96 -15.94
C THR A 269 12.39 -38.95 -15.83
N TRP A 270 12.22 -37.88 -15.04
CA TRP A 270 13.27 -36.90 -14.80
C TRP A 270 14.37 -37.55 -13.97
N GLN A 271 15.45 -37.98 -14.65
CA GLN A 271 16.71 -38.27 -14.00
C GLN A 271 17.29 -36.96 -13.46
N SER A 272 17.58 -36.98 -12.17
CA SER A 272 18.20 -35.91 -11.40
C SER A 272 19.54 -35.51 -12.02
N THR A 273 19.56 -34.44 -12.83
CA THR A 273 20.81 -33.77 -13.21
C THR A 273 21.36 -33.00 -11.99
N PRO A 274 22.63 -33.16 -11.63
CA PRO A 274 23.23 -32.41 -10.54
C PRO A 274 23.53 -30.97 -10.96
N LEU A 275 23.18 -30.04 -10.06
CA LEU A 275 23.81 -28.74 -9.82
C LEU A 275 24.39 -28.03 -11.05
N ILE A 276 23.52 -27.28 -11.74
CA ILE A 276 23.97 -26.09 -12.46
C ILE A 276 24.20 -25.00 -11.41
N ASP A 277 25.47 -24.59 -11.34
CA ASP A 277 25.98 -23.44 -10.61
C ASP A 277 25.13 -22.20 -10.92
N GLN A 278 24.29 -21.83 -9.95
CA GLN A 278 23.43 -20.65 -10.01
C GLN A 278 24.30 -19.42 -9.74
N ARG A 279 25.13 -19.06 -10.72
CA ARG A 279 25.69 -17.72 -10.82
C ARG A 279 24.53 -16.75 -10.73
N TYR A 280 24.64 -15.84 -9.77
CA TYR A 280 23.85 -14.63 -9.63
C TYR A 280 23.28 -14.18 -10.98
N SER A 281 21.99 -14.42 -11.19
CA SER A 281 21.20 -13.64 -12.14
C SER A 281 21.12 -12.24 -11.55
N THR A 282 22.15 -11.44 -11.82
CA THR A 282 21.97 -10.01 -11.99
C THR A 282 20.77 -9.85 -12.89
N VAL A 283 19.74 -9.18 -12.37
CA VAL A 283 18.59 -8.72 -13.12
C VAL A 283 19.09 -8.26 -14.48
N SER A 284 18.70 -8.99 -15.52
CA SER A 284 18.91 -8.59 -16.90
C SER A 284 18.07 -7.33 -17.11
N GLU A 285 18.69 -6.18 -16.84
CA GLU A 285 18.55 -5.00 -17.69
C GLU A 285 18.65 -5.49 -19.12
N ASN A 286 17.50 -5.62 -19.78
CA ASN A 286 17.29 -5.49 -21.22
C ASN A 286 15.90 -6.04 -21.52
N ASP A 287 14.89 -5.18 -21.37
CA ASP A 287 13.93 -5.03 -22.45
C ASP A 287 13.71 -3.53 -22.70
N HIS A 288 13.95 -3.16 -23.94
CA HIS A 288 14.09 -1.81 -24.46
C HIS A 288 12.74 -1.12 -24.63
N ASP A 289 12.24 -0.50 -23.56
CA ASP A 289 11.37 0.69 -23.64
C ASP A 289 12.05 1.91 -22.97
N PHE A 290 13.36 2.02 -23.23
CA PHE A 290 14.19 3.19 -22.94
C PHE A 290 13.91 4.26 -23.99
N GLY A 291 12.94 5.14 -23.73
CA GLY A 291 12.71 6.31 -24.59
C GLY A 291 12.60 7.61 -23.81
N LEU A 292 11.73 7.64 -22.79
CA LEU A 292 11.35 8.90 -22.14
C LEU A 292 11.29 8.81 -20.61
N SER A 293 10.82 7.70 -20.05
CA SER A 293 10.67 7.56 -18.59
C SER A 293 12.01 7.61 -17.86
N GLY A 294 13.03 6.90 -18.35
CA GLY A 294 14.39 6.93 -17.79
C GLY A 294 15.02 8.33 -17.82
N ILE A 295 14.83 9.07 -18.92
CA ILE A 295 15.33 10.45 -19.06
C ILE A 295 14.64 11.38 -18.05
N VAL A 296 13.33 11.22 -17.85
CA VAL A 296 12.57 12.02 -16.87
C VAL A 296 13.06 11.74 -15.44
N TYR A 297 13.28 10.48 -15.05
CA TYR A 297 13.82 10.16 -13.72
C TYR A 297 15.26 10.65 -13.53
N SER A 298 16.11 10.57 -14.56
CA SER A 298 17.47 11.12 -14.52
C SER A 298 17.47 12.65 -14.42
N LEU A 299 16.64 13.35 -15.21
CA LEU A 299 16.49 14.80 -15.13
C LEU A 299 15.92 15.23 -13.78
N GLN A 300 14.92 14.52 -13.26
CA GLN A 300 14.37 14.80 -11.93
C GLN A 300 15.44 14.65 -10.84
N SER A 301 16.28 13.63 -10.93
CA SER A 301 17.38 13.42 -9.99
C SER A 301 18.45 14.50 -10.10
N ILE A 302 18.78 14.96 -11.31
CA ILE A 302 19.72 16.06 -11.55
C ILE A 302 19.15 17.39 -11.04
N VAL A 303 17.87 17.69 -11.27
CA VAL A 303 17.21 18.90 -10.77
C VAL A 303 17.15 18.88 -9.25
N LEU A 304 16.81 17.75 -8.63
CA LEU A 304 16.83 17.60 -7.17
C LEU A 304 18.24 17.81 -6.60
N ALA A 305 19.27 17.25 -7.24
CA ALA A 305 20.67 17.45 -6.83
C ALA A 305 21.11 18.92 -7.02
N ALA A 306 20.74 19.54 -8.14
CA ALA A 306 21.06 20.93 -8.47
C ALA A 306 20.36 21.92 -7.53
N LEU A 307 19.20 21.57 -6.97
CA LEU A 307 18.51 22.36 -5.96
C LEU A 307 19.01 22.07 -4.54
N SER A 308 19.37 20.82 -4.22
CA SER A 308 19.83 20.44 -2.89
C SER A 308 21.21 21.03 -2.55
N ILE A 309 22.11 21.15 -3.52
CA ILE A 309 23.45 21.71 -3.31
C ILE A 309 23.39 23.18 -2.84
N PRO A 310 22.74 24.13 -3.56
CA PRO A 310 22.67 25.51 -3.11
C PRO A 310 21.90 25.65 -1.80
N LEU A 311 20.84 24.86 -1.56
CA LEU A 311 20.15 24.85 -0.28
C LEU A 311 21.08 24.44 0.88
N SER A 312 21.87 23.38 0.68
CA SER A 312 22.84 22.94 1.70
C SER A 312 23.93 23.99 1.97
N ILE A 313 24.39 24.68 0.92
CA ILE A 313 25.35 25.80 1.06
C ILE A 313 24.73 26.96 1.82
N VAL A 314 23.48 27.34 1.50
CA VAL A 314 22.74 28.40 2.21
C VAL A 314 22.55 28.04 3.68
N THR A 315 22.22 26.78 4.00
CA THR A 315 22.09 26.35 5.40
C THR A 315 23.43 26.41 6.15
N VAL A 316 24.53 25.98 5.53
CA VAL A 316 25.87 26.07 6.14
C VAL A 316 26.23 27.53 6.37
N PHE A 317 26.01 28.39 5.37
CA PHE A 317 26.28 29.82 5.48
C PHE A 317 25.46 30.47 6.59
N LEU A 318 24.15 30.19 6.66
CA LEU A 318 23.29 30.69 7.73
C LEU A 318 23.73 30.18 9.10
N THR A 319 24.14 28.91 9.24
CA THR A 319 24.65 28.41 10.52
C THR A 319 25.94 29.10 10.94
N ILE A 320 26.85 29.38 10.00
CA ILE A 320 28.08 30.15 10.26
C ILE A 320 27.71 31.57 10.67
N VAL A 321 26.88 32.26 9.88
CA VAL A 321 26.42 33.62 10.20
C VAL A 321 25.78 33.64 11.58
N CYS A 322 24.80 32.79 11.87
CA CYS A 322 24.16 32.73 13.19
C CYS A 322 25.13 32.42 14.35
N PHE A 323 26.16 31.61 14.10
CA PHE A 323 27.19 31.31 15.10
C PHE A 323 28.07 32.53 15.40
N TYR A 324 28.49 33.26 14.36
CA TYR A 324 29.38 34.42 14.47
C TYR A 324 28.65 35.75 14.76
N THR A 325 27.39 35.89 14.34
CA THR A 325 26.56 37.06 14.62
C THR A 325 25.85 36.98 15.96
N ARG A 326 26.21 36.04 16.85
CA ARG A 326 25.74 36.04 18.24
C ARG A 326 25.90 37.47 18.80
N PRO A 327 24.81 38.23 18.98
CA PRO A 327 24.92 39.53 19.62
C PRO A 327 25.33 39.27 21.06
N GLY A 328 26.30 40.03 21.56
CA GLY A 328 26.81 39.92 22.93
C GLY A 328 25.75 40.07 24.04
N ALA A 329 24.48 40.27 23.70
CA ALA A 329 23.35 40.38 24.61
C ALA A 329 22.92 39.04 25.27
N LEU A 330 23.41 37.88 24.83
CA LEU A 330 23.18 36.58 25.50
C LEU A 330 24.40 36.09 26.31
N ARG A 331 25.29 37.00 26.73
CA ARG A 331 26.42 36.70 27.62
C ARG A 331 26.12 36.91 29.12
N VAL A 332 24.85 37.09 29.49
CA VAL A 332 24.44 37.20 30.89
C VAL A 332 23.34 36.17 31.18
N LEU A 333 23.76 34.94 31.48
CA LEU A 333 23.31 34.11 32.60
C LEU A 333 24.17 32.85 32.68
#